data_AF-A0A7W7D8L5-F1
#
_entry.id   AF-A0A7W7D8L5-F1
#
_cell.length_a   1.000
_cell.length_b   1.000
_cell.length_c   1.000
_cell.angle_alpha   90.00
_cell.angle_beta   90.00
_cell.angle_gamma   90.00
#
_symmetry.space_group_name_H-M   'P 1'
#
loop_
_entity.id
_entity.type
_entity.pdbx_description
1 polymer ?
#
loop_
_entity_poly.entity_id
_entity_poly.type
_entity_poly.pdbx_seq_one_letter_code
_entity_poly.pdbx_strand_id
1 'polypeptide(L)' 'MPNQPSTPKHGVRIPDVRWNAFGERAQQQGTDRTKLINAFMAWYIREPGAELPERPSVGEE' A
#
# COMPACT_ATOMS: atom_id res chain seq x y z
N MET A 1 4.81 -21.30 16.34
CA MET A 1 5.89 -20.53 17.00
C MET A 1 5.42 -19.07 17.05
N PRO A 2 5.05 -18.48 18.21
CA PRO A 2 4.46 -17.15 18.21
C PRO A 2 5.43 -16.14 18.82
N ASN A 3 6.26 -15.51 17.99
CA ASN A 3 6.91 -14.22 18.21
C ASN A 3 7.65 -13.83 16.92
N GLN A 4 6.90 -13.72 15.81
CA GLN A 4 7.46 -13.07 14.62
C GLN A 4 7.56 -11.58 14.94
N PRO A 5 8.75 -10.96 14.88
CA PRO A 5 8.88 -9.53 15.14
C PRO A 5 8.01 -8.79 14.13
N SER A 6 6.92 -8.20 14.61
CA SER A 6 6.04 -7.38 13.77
C SER A 6 6.77 -6.08 13.47
N THR A 7 6.85 -5.74 12.18
CA THR A 7 7.33 -4.42 11.74
C THR A 7 6.62 -3.32 12.55
N PRO A 8 7.34 -2.33 13.09
CA PRO A 8 6.74 -1.27 13.88
C PRO A 8 5.66 -0.54 13.07
N LYS A 9 4.56 -0.20 13.73
CA LYS A 9 3.46 0.55 13.10
C LYS A 9 3.81 2.04 13.10
N HIS A 10 3.83 2.65 11.93
CA HIS A 10 3.95 4.10 11.78
C HIS A 10 2.57 4.71 11.53
N GLY A 11 2.14 5.62 12.41
CA GLY A 11 0.84 6.29 12.32
C GLY A 11 0.89 7.50 11.39
N VAL A 12 -0.03 7.58 10.44
CA VAL A 12 -0.21 8.73 9.53
C VAL A 12 -1.66 9.19 9.55
N ARG A 13 -1.90 10.50 9.44
CA ARG A 13 -3.26 11.06 9.38
C ARG A 13 -3.78 10.95 7.95
N ILE A 14 -4.79 10.12 7.73
CA ILE A 14 -5.42 9.90 6.43
C ILE A 14 -6.94 10.02 6.61
N PRO A 15 -7.66 10.77 5.75
CA PRO A 15 -9.12 10.79 5.79
C PRO A 15 -9.72 9.40 5.54
N ASP A 16 -10.75 9.03 6.30
CA ASP A 16 -11.38 7.69 6.23
C ASP A 16 -11.85 7.35 4.81
N VAL A 17 -12.46 8.32 4.12
CA VAL A 17 -12.92 8.17 2.73
C VAL A 17 -11.78 7.74 1.81
N ARG A 18 -10.59 8.32 1.99
CA ARG A 18 -9.40 7.97 1.21
C ARG A 18 -8.86 6.59 1.59
N TRP A 19 -8.84 6.27 2.88
CA TRP A 19 -8.32 5.00 3.39
C TRP A 19 -9.16 3.79 2.97
N ASN A 20 -10.48 3.96 2.93
CA ASN A 20 -11.43 2.93 2.49
C ASN A 20 -11.29 2.68 1.00
N ALA A 21 -11.38 3.74 0.18
CA ALA A 21 -11.20 3.64 -1.28
C ALA A 21 -9.85 3.01 -1.65
N PHE A 22 -8.76 3.40 -0.97
CA PHE A 22 -7.44 2.80 -1.19
C PHE A 22 -7.43 1.29 -0.93
N GLY A 23 -8.11 0.83 0.11
CA GLY A 23 -8.22 -0.59 0.42
C GLY A 23 -9.03 -1.40 -0.59
N GLU A 24 -10.15 -0.85 -1.03
CA GLU A 24 -10.99 -1.48 -2.07
C GLU A 24 -10.18 -1.68 -3.35
N ARG A 25 -9.45 -0.65 -3.78
CA ARG A 25 -8.59 -0.70 -4.96
C ARG A 25 -7.43 -1.68 -4.79
N ALA A 26 -6.80 -1.70 -3.61
CA ALA A 26 -5.75 -2.68 -3.30
C ALA A 26 -6.28 -4.12 -3.41
N GLN A 27 -7.47 -4.36 -2.85
CA GLN A 27 -8.11 -5.68 -2.88
C GLN A 27 -8.51 -6.11 -4.30
N GLN A 28 -9.00 -5.19 -5.13
CA GLN A 28 -9.30 -5.44 -6.54
C GLN A 28 -8.05 -5.88 -7.34
N GLN A 29 -6.88 -5.37 -6.98
CA GLN A 29 -5.59 -5.78 -7.58
C GLN A 29 -4.96 -7.02 -6.90
N GLY A 30 -5.64 -7.66 -5.94
CA GLY A 30 -5.10 -8.81 -5.21
C GLY A 30 -3.93 -8.47 -4.27
N THR A 31 -3.76 -7.20 -3.91
CA THR A 31 -2.74 -6.72 -2.96
C THR A 31 -3.39 -6.13 -1.70
N ASP A 32 -2.57 -5.64 -0.78
CA ASP A 32 -3.03 -5.02 0.45
C ASP A 32 -2.43 -3.61 0.63
N ARG A 33 -3.05 -2.83 1.51
CA ARG A 33 -2.65 -1.45 1.78
C ARG A 33 -1.19 -1.35 2.21
N THR A 34 -0.74 -2.28 3.04
CA THR A 34 0.62 -2.27 3.60
C THR A 34 1.65 -2.50 2.50
N LYS A 35 1.42 -3.48 1.61
CA LYS A 35 2.30 -3.74 0.46
C LYS A 35 2.42 -2.53 -0.46
N LEU A 36 1.29 -1.91 -0.82
CA LEU A 36 1.30 -0.73 -1.69
C LEU A 36 2.00 0.47 -1.05
N ILE A 37 1.78 0.72 0.24
CA ILE A 37 2.44 1.82 0.96
C ILE A 37 3.96 1.58 1.02
N ASN A 38 4.40 0.36 1.33
CA ASN A 38 5.84 0.05 1.37
C ASN A 38 6.47 0.12 -0.02
N ALA A 39 5.81 -0.39 -1.06
CA ALA A 39 6.29 -0.30 -2.44
C ALA A 39 6.42 1.17 -2.89
N PHE A 40 5.41 2.00 -2.56
CA PHE A 40 5.47 3.43 -2.85
C PHE A 40 6.60 4.12 -2.08
N MET A 41 6.80 3.82 -0.80
CA MET A 41 7.89 4.38 0.01
C MET A 41 9.26 3.99 -0.56
N ALA A 42 9.46 2.70 -0.88
CA ALA A 42 10.69 2.19 -1.47
C ALA A 42 11.00 2.89 -2.81
N TRP A 43 9.99 3.05 -3.67
CA TRP A 43 10.12 3.78 -4.92
C TRP A 43 10.45 5.26 -4.68
N TYR A 44 9.76 5.91 -3.73
CA TYR A 44 9.93 7.33 -3.41
C TYR A 44 11.35 7.66 -2.90
N ILE A 45 11.96 6.77 -2.12
CA ILE A 45 13.34 6.93 -1.63
C ILE A 45 14.41 6.38 -2.60
N ARG A 46 14.00 5.88 -3.77
CA ARG A 46 14.87 5.25 -4.78
C ARG A 46 15.65 4.05 -4.23
N GLU A 47 14.99 3.20 -3.44
CA GLU A 47 15.57 1.95 -2.97
C GLU A 47 15.93 1.04 -4.17
N PRO A 48 17.08 0.34 -4.15
CA PRO A 48 17.48 -0.53 -5.25
C PRO A 48 16.43 -1.61 -5.55
N GLY A 49 15.96 -1.67 -6.79
CA GLY A 49 14.94 -2.64 -7.22
C GLY A 49 13.49 -2.24 -6.88
N ALA A 50 13.26 -1.05 -6.34
CA ALA A 50 11.90 -0.58 -6.09
C ALA A 50 11.20 -0.16 -7.38
N GLU A 51 9.97 -0.65 -7.55
CA GLU A 51 9.12 -0.33 -8.69
C GLU A 51 7.90 0.50 -8.25
N LEU A 52 7.47 1.42 -9.11
CA LEU A 52 6.26 2.21 -8.86
C LEU A 52 5.05 1.25 -8.90
N PRO A 53 4.23 1.17 -7.83
CA PRO A 53 3.05 0.31 -7.85
C PRO A 53 2.08 0.73 -8.96
N GLU A 54 1.55 -0.26 -9.67
CA GLU A 54 0.62 -0.03 -10.77
C GLU A 54 -0.68 0.60 -10.25
N ARG A 55 -1.06 1.73 -10.86
CA ARG A 55 -2.35 2.36 -10.58
C ARG A 55 -3.46 1.49 -11.17
N PRO A 56 -4.47 1.09 -10.39
CA PRO A 56 -5.58 0.32 -10.93
C PRO A 56 -6.24 1.11 -12.04
N SER A 57 -6.52 0.42 -13.16
CA SER A 57 -7.34 0.97 -14.23
C SER A 57 -8.63 1.47 -13.61
N VAL A 58 -9.01 2.71 -13.93
CA VAL A 58 -10.36 3.17 -13.65
C VAL A 58 -11.22 2.31 -14.55
N GLY A 59 -11.91 1.30 -14.00
CA GLY A 59 -12.96 0.64 -14.75
C GLY A 59 -13.86 1.74 -15.28
N GLU A 60 -13.99 1.82 -16.60
CA GLU A 60 -14.93 2.73 -17.26
C GLU A 60 -16.31 2.45 -16.67
N GLU A 61 -16.87 3.42 -15.95
CA GLU A 61 -18.30 3.61 -15.76
C GLU A 61 -18.68 4.95 -16.42
#